data_AF-F1Z5I1-F1
#
_entry.id   AF-F1Z5I1-F1
#
_cell.length_a   1.000
_cell.length_b   1.000
_cell.length_c   1.000
_cell.angle_alpha   90.00
_cell.angle_beta   90.00
_cell.angle_gamma   90.00
#
_symmetry.space_group_name_H-M   'P 1'
#
loop_
_entity.id
_entity.type
_entity.pdbx_description
1 polymer ?
#
loop_
_entity_poly.entity_id
_entity_poly.type
_entity_poly.pdbx_seq_one_letter_code
_entity_poly.pdbx_strand_id
1 'polypeptide(L)'
;MLEGKVAGTPVDCITLHTIDSTTVIDKTAVVYKSGRTYYVQRPRAGADQLDDDDILVTRLTTSELCSIDTVQLHDRVTGFWHGFLTLDKFVPYAKPRTK
;
A
#
# COMPACT_ATOMS: atom_id res chain seq x y z
N MET A 1 -1.09 11.19 9.74
CA MET A 1 -0.04 10.83 8.75
C MET A 1 -0.06 11.66 7.46
N LEU A 2 -1.23 11.98 6.87
CA LEU A 2 -1.32 12.73 5.61
C LEU A 2 -1.53 14.24 5.77
N GLU A 3 -1.54 14.74 7.01
CA GLU A 3 -1.79 16.15 7.30
C GLU A 3 -0.78 17.08 6.60
N GLY A 4 -1.29 18.15 5.97
CA GLY A 4 -0.48 19.10 5.20
C GLY A 4 0.09 18.53 3.89
N LYS A 5 -0.38 17.37 3.43
CA LYS A 5 -0.05 16.79 2.11
C LYS A 5 -1.23 16.89 1.17
N VAL A 6 -0.94 17.02 -0.12
CA VAL A 6 -1.93 17.08 -1.19
C VAL A 6 -1.83 15.80 -2.02
N ALA A 7 -3.00 15.27 -2.39
CA ALA A 7 -3.11 14.15 -3.31
C ALA A 7 -2.66 14.58 -4.71
N GLY A 8 -1.74 13.82 -5.30
CA GLY A 8 -1.34 13.95 -6.70
C GLY A 8 -2.08 13.00 -7.62
N THR A 9 -1.63 12.92 -8.86
CA THR A 9 -2.15 11.99 -9.86
C THR A 9 -1.93 10.54 -9.44
N PRO A 10 -2.96 9.68 -9.42
CA PRO A 10 -2.79 8.26 -9.14
C PRO A 10 -1.84 7.60 -10.13
N VAL A 11 -0.95 6.74 -9.63
CA VAL A 11 0.01 5.98 -10.43
C VAL A 11 -0.31 4.49 -10.38
N ASP A 12 0.00 3.78 -11.44
CA ASP A 12 -0.31 2.35 -11.54
C ASP A 12 0.71 1.46 -10.81
N CYS A 13 1.99 1.85 -10.74
CA CYS A 13 3.03 1.06 -10.09
C CYS A 13 3.91 1.93 -9.19
N ILE A 14 4.44 1.31 -8.13
CA ILE A 14 5.45 1.89 -7.23
C ILE A 14 6.68 0.97 -7.15
N THR A 15 7.85 1.56 -7.11
CA THR A 15 9.11 0.80 -7.01
C THR A 15 9.39 0.41 -5.55
N LEU A 16 9.25 -0.87 -5.20
CA LEU A 16 9.36 -1.34 -3.82
C LEU A 16 10.73 -1.08 -3.17
N HIS A 17 11.82 -1.12 -3.94
CA HIS A 17 13.17 -0.82 -3.43
C HIS A 17 13.29 0.62 -2.87
N THR A 18 12.41 1.54 -3.30
CA THR A 18 12.41 2.94 -2.84
C THR A 18 11.51 3.18 -1.64
N ILE A 19 10.84 2.13 -1.13
CA ILE A 19 9.91 2.22 -0.01
C ILE A 19 10.68 2.06 1.30
N ASP A 20 10.62 3.10 2.14
CA ASP A 20 11.29 3.12 3.44
C ASP A 20 10.42 2.48 4.54
N SER A 21 9.10 2.54 4.40
CA SER A 21 8.17 1.99 5.38
C SER A 21 6.82 1.66 4.77
N THR A 22 6.22 0.56 5.22
CA THR A 22 4.85 0.17 4.90
C THR A 22 4.02 0.24 6.18
N THR A 23 2.83 0.84 6.09
CA THR A 23 1.89 0.94 7.21
C THR A 23 0.53 0.46 6.75
N VAL A 24 -0.02 -0.51 7.48
CA VAL A 24 -1.38 -0.99 7.29
C VAL A 24 -2.35 -0.09 8.05
N ILE A 25 -3.48 0.24 7.42
CA ILE A 25 -4.60 0.93 8.03
C ILE A 25 -5.76 -0.05 8.02
N ASP A 26 -6.16 -0.49 9.20
CA ASP A 26 -7.16 -1.53 9.42
C ASP A 26 -8.38 -1.29 8.56
N LYS A 27 -8.77 -2.36 7.88
CA LYS A 27 -10.00 -2.45 7.10
C LYS A 27 -10.13 -1.40 5.99
N THR A 28 -9.04 -0.71 5.64
CA THR A 28 -9.09 0.54 4.88
C THR A 28 -8.05 0.63 3.76
N ALA A 29 -6.76 0.59 4.08
CA ALA A 29 -5.71 0.97 3.13
C ALA A 29 -4.32 0.47 3.53
N VAL A 30 -3.41 0.41 2.57
CA VAL A 30 -1.97 0.25 2.82
C VAL A 30 -1.24 1.51 2.38
N VAL A 31 -0.36 2.03 3.24
CA VAL A 31 0.41 3.25 2.98
C VAL A 31 1.88 2.89 2.83
N TYR A 32 2.43 3.17 1.66
CA TYR A 32 3.85 3.00 1.35
C TYR A 32 4.55 4.35 1.36
N LYS A 33 5.59 4.50 2.17
CA LYS A 33 6.35 5.75 2.26
C LYS A 33 7.61 5.64 1.40
N SER A 34 7.84 6.64 0.55
CA SER A 34 9.09 6.83 -0.18
C SER A 34 9.59 8.26 0.00
N GLY A 35 10.63 8.42 0.81
CA GLY A 35 11.16 9.70 1.25
C GLY A 35 10.09 10.59 1.88
N ARG A 36 9.65 11.61 1.14
CA ARG A 36 8.65 12.61 1.57
C ARG A 36 7.23 12.32 1.06
N THR A 37 7.09 11.36 0.16
CA THR A 37 5.84 10.99 -0.51
C THR A 37 5.25 9.76 0.14
N TYR A 38 3.93 9.77 0.31
CA TYR A 38 3.15 8.66 0.85
C TYR A 38 2.23 8.17 -0.25
N TYR A 39 2.46 6.95 -0.73
CA TYR A 39 1.59 6.29 -1.68
C TYR A 39 0.50 5.55 -0.92
N VAL A 40 -0.73 6.04 -1.03
CA VAL A 40 -1.89 5.41 -0.42
C VAL A 40 -2.50 4.46 -1.43
N GLN A 41 -2.42 3.18 -1.12
CA GLN A 41 -3.08 2.10 -1.83
C GLN A 41 -4.41 1.83 -1.11
N ARG A 42 -5.52 1.96 -1.82
CA ARG A 42 -6.83 1.51 -1.33
C ARG A 42 -7.23 0.29 -2.14
N PRO A 43 -7.31 -0.92 -1.55
CA PRO A 43 -7.66 -2.10 -2.31
C PRO A 43 -9.05 -1.95 -2.90
N ARG A 44 -9.22 -2.41 -4.14
CA ARG A 44 -10.53 -2.48 -4.78
C ARG A 44 -11.44 -3.52 -4.11
N ALA A 45 -10.84 -4.57 -3.55
CA ALA A 45 -11.52 -5.63 -2.82
C ALA A 45 -10.59 -6.22 -1.75
N GLY A 46 -11.18 -6.79 -0.69
CA GLY A 46 -10.47 -7.41 0.42
C GLY A 46 -9.93 -6.41 1.46
N ALA A 47 -10.19 -5.12 1.29
CA ALA A 47 -9.76 -4.10 2.25
C ALA A 47 -10.30 -4.40 3.66
N ASP A 48 -11.50 -4.96 3.78
CA ASP A 48 -12.16 -5.37 5.03
C ASP A 48 -11.46 -6.50 5.78
N GLN A 49 -10.58 -7.25 5.11
CA GLN A 49 -9.78 -8.33 5.68
C GLN A 49 -8.44 -7.85 6.22
N LEU A 50 -8.10 -6.59 5.96
CA LEU A 50 -6.82 -6.00 6.32
C LEU A 50 -6.76 -5.68 7.81
N ASP A 51 -5.79 -6.26 8.50
CA ASP A 51 -5.50 -6.06 9.91
C ASP A 51 -4.06 -5.52 10.10
N ASP A 52 -3.82 -4.63 11.08
CA ASP A 52 -2.48 -4.06 11.31
C ASP A 52 -1.46 -5.11 11.79
N ASP A 53 -1.96 -6.20 12.34
CA ASP A 53 -1.18 -7.38 12.71
C ASP A 53 -0.85 -8.30 11.53
N ASP A 54 -1.36 -8.07 10.31
CA ASP A 54 -1.09 -8.93 9.16
C ASP A 54 0.38 -8.85 8.67
N ILE A 55 0.85 -9.95 8.10
CA ILE A 55 2.04 -9.99 7.24
C ILE A 55 1.57 -9.90 5.79
N LEU A 56 1.92 -8.79 5.13
CA LEU A 56 1.62 -8.58 3.71
C LEU A 56 2.64 -9.34 2.85
N VAL A 57 2.21 -10.48 2.28
CA VAL A 57 3.01 -11.24 1.32
C VAL A 57 2.63 -10.81 -0.09
N THR A 58 3.50 -10.05 -0.73
CA THR A 58 3.24 -9.51 -2.05
C THR A 58 3.80 -10.44 -3.12
N ARG A 59 2.95 -10.94 -4.03
CA ARG A 59 3.42 -11.61 -5.25
C ARG A 59 3.55 -10.57 -6.34
N LEU A 60 4.79 -10.18 -6.63
CA LEU A 60 5.08 -9.18 -7.64
C LEU A 60 5.11 -9.82 -9.02
N THR A 61 4.49 -9.16 -10.00
CA THR A 61 4.65 -9.52 -11.41
C THR A 61 5.95 -8.97 -12.00
N THR A 62 6.54 -7.93 -11.40
CA THR A 62 7.79 -7.28 -11.82
C THR A 62 8.67 -6.90 -10.61
N SER A 63 9.69 -6.05 -10.78
CA SER A 63 10.42 -5.45 -9.64
C SER A 63 9.65 -4.31 -8.94
N GLU A 64 8.42 -4.05 -9.40
CA GLU A 64 7.52 -3.02 -8.88
C GLU A 64 6.24 -3.64 -8.35
N LEU A 65 5.55 -2.93 -7.46
CA LEU A 65 4.22 -3.26 -7.00
C LEU A 65 3.20 -2.45 -7.82
N CYS A 66 2.39 -3.15 -8.60
CA CYS A 66 1.43 -2.55 -9.53
C CYS A 66 -0.02 -2.74 -9.06
N SER A 67 -0.91 -1.88 -9.55
CA SER A 67 -2.36 -1.89 -9.28
C SER A 67 -3.05 -3.17 -9.75
N ILE A 68 -2.43 -3.91 -10.66
CA ILE A 68 -2.90 -5.20 -11.17
C ILE A 68 -2.44 -6.38 -10.31
N ASP A 69 -1.49 -6.17 -9.39
CA ASP A 69 -0.98 -7.23 -8.54
C ASP A 69 -1.98 -7.58 -7.44
N THR A 70 -1.73 -8.72 -6.79
CA THR A 70 -2.50 -9.18 -5.63
C THR A 70 -1.58 -9.36 -4.44
N VAL A 71 -2.02 -8.93 -3.27
CA VAL A 71 -1.31 -9.14 -2.00
C VAL A 71 -2.00 -10.24 -1.24
N GLN A 72 -1.25 -11.23 -0.75
CA GLN A 72 -1.74 -12.27 0.14
C GLN A 72 -1.60 -11.79 1.58
N LEU A 73 -2.67 -11.98 2.37
CA LEU A 73 -2.68 -11.68 3.79
C LEU A 73 -2.37 -12.95 4.57
N HIS A 74 -1.40 -12.84 5.47
CA HIS A 74 -0.98 -13.91 6.35
C HIS A 74 -1.05 -13.44 7.80
N ASP A 75 -1.65 -14.26 8.66
CA ASP A 75 -1.69 -14.01 10.09
C ASP A 75 -0.27 -14.06 10.68
N ARG A 76 0.11 -13.08 11.49
CA ARG A 76 1.48 -12.99 12.02
C ARG A 76 1.81 -14.01 13.09
N VAL A 77 0.81 -14.50 13.83
CA VAL A 77 1.00 -15.46 14.92
C VAL A 77 1.22 -16.86 14.38
N THR A 78 0.42 -17.25 13.39
CA THR A 78 0.37 -18.62 12.85
C THR A 78 1.02 -18.76 11.49
N GLY A 79 1.21 -17.66 10.75
CA GLY A 79 1.70 -17.64 9.37
C GLY A 79 0.66 -18.12 8.34
N PHE A 80 -0.55 -18.48 8.77
CA PHE A 80 -1.56 -19.01 7.86
C PHE A 80 -2.13 -17.91 6.96
N TRP A 81 -2.31 -18.29 5.69
CA TRP A 81 -3.02 -17.48 4.72
C TRP A 81 -4.49 -17.35 5.11
N HIS A 82 -5.02 -16.13 5.10
CA HIS A 82 -6.43 -15.88 5.43
C HIS A 82 -7.15 -14.95 4.42
N GLY A 83 -6.45 -14.41 3.43
CA GLY A 83 -7.09 -13.47 2.51
C GLY A 83 -6.22 -12.97 1.35
N PHE A 84 -6.85 -12.17 0.50
CA PHE A 84 -6.17 -11.49 -0.60
C PHE A 84 -6.72 -10.08 -0.80
N LEU A 85 -5.81 -9.16 -1.10
CA LEU A 85 -6.15 -7.83 -1.57
C LEU A 85 -6.06 -7.79 -3.09
N THR A 86 -7.13 -7.32 -3.74
CA THR A 86 -7.05 -6.87 -5.13
C THR A 86 -6.67 -5.40 -5.11
N LEU A 87 -5.52 -5.06 -5.72
CA LEU A 87 -5.00 -3.72 -5.64
C LEU A 87 -5.76 -2.74 -6.56
N ASP A 88 -5.56 -1.45 -6.30
CA ASP A 88 -5.95 -0.34 -7.17
C ASP A 88 -4.77 0.63 -7.28
N LYS A 89 -4.94 1.72 -8.03
CA LYS A 89 -3.94 2.77 -8.22
C LYS A 89 -3.46 3.35 -6.89
N PHE A 90 -2.20 3.74 -6.87
CA PHE A 90 -1.53 4.35 -5.74
C PHE A 90 -1.69 5.86 -5.83
N VAL A 91 -2.30 6.48 -4.82
CA VAL A 91 -2.44 7.93 -4.76
C VAL A 91 -1.25 8.52 -4.00
N PRO A 92 -0.37 9.32 -4.65
CA PRO A 92 0.75 9.95 -3.96
C PRO A 92 0.28 11.16 -3.15
N TYR A 93 0.72 11.24 -1.90
CA TYR A 93 0.53 12.39 -1.02
C TYR A 93 1.88 13.00 -0.70
N ALA A 94 2.10 14.24 -1.14
CA ALA A 94 3.33 14.97 -0.89
C ALA A 94 3.00 16.36 -0.33
N LYS A 95 3.97 16.97 0.38
CA LYS A 95 3.83 18.38 0.74
C LYS A 95 3.79 19.20 -0.54
N PRO A 96 2.90 20.21 -0.65
CA PRO A 96 2.93 21.11 -1.79
C PRO A 96 4.33 21.73 -1.88
N ARG A 97 4.91 21.76 -3.08
CA ARG A 97 6.17 22.46 -3.29
C ARG A 97 5.86 23.95 -3.16
N THR A 98 6.18 24.52 -2.01
CA THR A 98 6.25 25.97 -1.88
C THR A 98 7.36 26.45 -2.81
N LYS A 99 6.98 27.28 -3.78
CA LYS A 99 7.90 27.89 -4.73
C LYS A 99 8.68 29.01 -4.06
#